data_AF-A0A329XAJ7-F1
#
_entry.id   AF-A0A329XAJ7-F1
#
_cell.length_a   1.000
_cell.length_b   1.000
_cell.length_c   1.000
_cell.angle_alpha   90.00
_cell.angle_beta   90.00
_cell.angle_gamma   90.00
#
_symmetry.space_group_name_H-M   'P 1'
#
loop_
_entity.id
_entity.type
_entity.pdbx_description
1 polymer ?
#
loop_
_entity_poly.entity_id
_entity_poly.type
_entity_poly.pdbx_seq_one_letter_code
_entity_poly.pdbx_strand_id
1 'polypeptide(L)' 'MNEKRRIFSKAWFKDLFFIWIKDLLWNTIPFIVIIAWSAMAAGCFPDMWGRLTLLGIVVVTIFVFLRIRKS' A
#
# COMPACT_ATOMS: atom_id res chain seq x y z
N MET A 1 -35.11 9.88 -22.62
CA MET A 1 -33.93 10.74 -22.35
C MET A 1 -33.12 10.27 -21.11
N ASN A 2 -32.86 8.96 -20.92
CA ASN A 2 -32.30 8.45 -19.65
C ASN A 2 -31.09 7.51 -19.76
N GLU A 3 -30.68 7.02 -20.93
CA GLU A 3 -29.53 6.11 -21.02
C GLU A 3 -28.17 6.81 -21.05
N LYS A 4 -28.04 7.96 -21.72
CA LYS A 4 -26.76 8.69 -21.80
C LYS A 4 -26.23 9.14 -20.43
N ARG A 5 -27.10 9.53 -19.49
CA ARG A 5 -26.71 9.93 -18.12
C ARG A 5 -26.18 8.74 -17.29
N ARG A 6 -26.70 7.54 -17.53
CA ARG A 6 -26.30 6.32 -16.81
C ARG A 6 -24.88 5.87 -17.20
N ILE A 7 -24.51 6.03 -18.47
CA ILE A 7 -23.17 5.68 -18.98
C ILE A 7 -22.13 6.67 -18.47
N PHE A 8 -22.44 7.98 -18.48
CA PHE A 8 -21.55 9.03 -17.98
C PHE A 8 -21.24 8.88 -16.48
N SER A 9 -22.25 8.50 -15.68
CA SER A 9 -22.09 8.24 -14.25
C SER A 9 -21.21 7.03 -13.94
N LYS A 10 -21.33 5.94 -14.71
CA LYS A 10 -20.52 4.73 -14.51
C LYS A 10 -19.05 4.90 -14.90
N ALA A 11 -18.76 5.60 -16.00
CA ALA A 11 -17.39 5.83 -16.44
C ALA A 11 -16.65 6.76 -15.46
N TRP A 12 -17.26 7.90 -15.12
CA TRP A 12 -16.67 8.87 -14.19
C TRP A 12 -16.50 8.30 -12.78
N PHE A 13 -17.47 7.52 -12.28
CA PHE A 13 -17.35 6.86 -10.98
C PHE A 13 -16.25 5.80 -10.99
N LYS A 14 -16.06 5.06 -12.10
CA LYS A 14 -14.94 4.12 -12.23
C LYS A 14 -13.60 4.82 -12.15
N ASP A 15 -13.40 5.93 -12.86
CA ASP A 15 -12.14 6.67 -12.83
C ASP A 15 -11.83 7.22 -11.42
N LEU A 16 -12.81 7.85 -10.75
CA LEU A 16 -12.64 8.33 -9.38
C LEU A 16 -12.38 7.19 -8.39
N PHE A 17 -13.13 6.09 -8.51
CA PHE A 17 -12.95 4.92 -7.66
C PHE A 17 -11.59 4.25 -7.91
N PHE A 18 -11.09 4.27 -9.14
CA PHE A 18 -9.79 3.71 -9.49
C PHE A 18 -8.65 4.57 -8.94
N ILE A 19 -8.76 5.90 -9.02
CA ILE A 19 -7.81 6.82 -8.38
C ILE A 19 -7.80 6.58 -6.87
N TRP A 20 -8.98 6.52 -6.25
CA TRP A 20 -9.12 6.30 -4.82
C TRP A 20 -8.56 4.95 -4.36
N ILE A 21 -8.84 3.86 -5.10
CA ILE A 21 -8.27 2.54 -4.83
C ILE A 21 -6.76 2.54 -5.02
N LYS A 22 -6.23 3.21 -6.05
CA LYS A 22 -4.78 3.30 -6.25
C LYS A 22 -4.14 4.00 -5.07
N ASP A 23 -4.70 5.12 -4.61
CA ASP A 23 -4.22 5.83 -3.42
C ASP A 23 -4.26 4.94 -2.17
N LEU A 24 -5.37 4.24 -1.96
CA LEU A 24 -5.54 3.29 -0.86
C LEU A 24 -4.52 2.13 -0.94
N LEU A 25 -4.33 1.54 -2.12
CA LEU A 25 -3.32 0.50 -2.35
C LEU A 25 -1.93 1.05 -2.03
N TRP A 26 -1.60 2.24 -2.53
CA TRP A 26 -0.32 2.89 -2.31
C TRP A 26 -0.02 3.19 -0.85
N ASN A 27 -1.05 3.39 -0.03
CA ASN A 27 -0.92 3.56 1.41
C ASN A 27 -0.87 2.21 2.16
N THR A 28 -1.46 1.15 1.58
CA THR A 28 -1.54 -0.19 2.19
C THR A 28 -0.33 -1.07 1.87
N ILE A 29 0.32 -0.89 0.71
CA ILE A 29 1.55 -1.58 0.30
C ILE A 29 2.64 -1.60 1.40
N PRO A 30 3.02 -0.48 2.04
CA PRO A 30 4.04 -0.50 3.08
C PRO A 30 3.66 -1.40 4.27
N PHE A 31 2.39 -1.42 4.67
CA PHE A 31 1.92 -2.32 5.73
C PHE A 31 1.99 -3.79 5.33
N ILE A 32 1.56 -4.13 4.11
CA ILE A 32 1.62 -5.51 3.60
C ILE A 32 3.07 -5.99 3.52
N VAL A 33 3.99 -5.14 3.08
CA VAL A 33 5.43 -5.47 3.01
C VAL A 33 6.00 -5.76 4.39
N ILE A 34 5.67 -4.96 5.42
CA ILE A 34 6.12 -5.21 6.80
C ILE A 34 5.59 -6.55 7.31
N ILE A 35 4.30 -6.84 7.09
CA ILE A 35 3.67 -8.08 7.56
C ILE A 35 4.29 -9.30 6.87
N ALA A 36 4.43 -9.26 5.55
CA ALA A 36 5.03 -10.35 4.79
C ALA A 36 6.50 -10.59 5.17
N TRP A 37 7.27 -9.50 5.33
CA TRP A 37 8.66 -9.58 5.76
C TRP A 37 8.79 -10.12 7.18
N SER A 38 7.92 -9.69 8.09
CA SER A 38 7.88 -10.18 9.47
C SER A 38 7.55 -11.67 9.53
N ALA A 39 6.54 -12.13 8.78
CA ALA A 39 6.16 -13.53 8.71
C ALA A 39 7.28 -14.41 8.14
N MET A 40 7.95 -13.94 7.08
CA MET A 40 9.09 -14.63 6.47
C MET A 40 10.28 -14.70 7.43
N ALA A 41 10.60 -13.60 8.11
CA ALA A 41 11.67 -13.57 9.10
C ALA A 41 11.39 -14.46 10.32
N ALA A 42 10.12 -14.57 10.76
CA ALA A 42 9.72 -15.44 11.86
C ALA A 42 9.88 -16.93 11.50
N GLY A 43 9.55 -17.29 10.25
CA GLY A 43 9.66 -18.67 9.77
C GLY A 43 11.09 -19.11 9.46
N CYS A 44 11.92 -18.22 8.91
CA CYS A 44 13.30 -18.55 8.52
C CYS A 44 14.33 -18.34 9.63
N PHE A 45 14.16 -17.32 10.49
CA PHE A 45 15.17 -16.92 11.47
C PHE A 45 14.53 -16.49 12.79
N PRO A 46 13.95 -17.43 13.57
CA PRO A 46 13.24 -17.12 14.81
C PRO A 46 14.12 -16.38 15.84
N ASP A 47 15.41 -16.71 15.96
CA ASP A 47 16.36 -16.04 16.86
C ASP A 47 16.70 -14.60 16.47
N MET A 48 16.64 -14.26 15.17
CA MET A 48 16.98 -12.93 14.65
C MET A 48 15.75 -12.14 14.17
N TRP A 49 14.55 -12.72 14.27
CA TRP A 49 13.30 -12.17 13.77
C TRP A 49 13.07 -10.73 14.22
N GLY A 50 13.29 -10.43 15.51
CA GLY A 50 13.13 -9.08 16.06
C GLY A 50 14.07 -8.04 15.41
N ARG A 51 15.31 -8.42 15.07
CA ARG A 51 16.28 -7.51 14.42
C ARG A 51 15.95 -7.32 12.94
N LEU A 52 15.53 -8.38 12.25
CA LEU A 52 15.11 -8.33 10.85
C LEU A 52 13.81 -7.53 10.65
N THR A 53 12.86 -7.65 11.57
CA THR A 53 11.63 -6.83 11.57
C THR A 53 11.92 -5.37 11.85
N LEU A 54 12.81 -5.06 12.80
CA LEU A 54 13.28 -3.69 13.04
C LEU A 54 13.92 -3.08 11.80
N LEU A 55 14.79 -3.82 11.09
CA LEU A 55 15.36 -3.36 9.83
C LEU A 55 14.29 -3.11 8.77
N GLY A 56 13.32 -4.02 8.63
CA GLY A 56 12.19 -3.86 7.72
C GLY A 56 11.37 -2.59 8.01
N ILE A 57 11.07 -2.34 9.29
CA ILE A 57 10.36 -1.12 9.72
C ILE A 57 11.16 0.12 9.36
N VAL A 58 12.46 0.17 9.67
CA VAL A 58 13.32 1.34 9.35
C VAL A 58 13.34 1.62 7.84
N VAL A 59 13.50 0.58 7.01
CA VAL A 59 13.50 0.73 5.54
C VAL A 59 12.16 1.27 5.06
N VAL A 60 11.04 0.75 5.57
CA VAL A 60 9.70 1.22 5.18
C VAL A 60 9.44 2.64 5.67
N THR A 61 9.87 3.01 6.88
CA THR A 61 9.75 4.38 7.40
C THR A 61 10.56 5.36 6.54
N ILE A 62 11.79 5.01 6.15
CA ILE A 62 12.61 5.84 5.26
C ILE A 62 11.93 5.97 3.89
N PHE A 63 11.40 4.87 3.35
CA PHE A 63 10.71 4.88 2.06
C PHE A 63 9.46 5.78 2.08
N VAL A 64 8.64 5.67 3.12
CA VAL A 64 7.47 6.54 3.33
C VAL A 64 7.91 8.00 3.49
N PHE A 65 8.95 8.28 4.27
CA PHE A 65 9.47 9.62 4.49
C PHE A 65 10.01 10.28 3.22
N LEU A 66 10.79 9.54 2.42
CA LEU A 66 11.29 10.01 1.12
C LEU A 66 10.16 10.28 0.14
N ARG A 67 9.09 9.47 0.19
CA ARG A 67 7.92 9.67 -0.66
C ARG A 67 7.13 10.92 -0.25
N ILE A 68 6.93 11.16 1.05
CA ILE A 68 6.28 12.37 1.56
C ILE A 68 7.05 13.62 1.11
N ARG A 69 8.39 13.59 1.12
CA ARG A 69 9.21 14.70 0.60
C ARG A 69 9.10 14.94 -0.90
N LYS A 70 8.63 13.96 -1.67
CA LYS A 70 8.60 14.01 -3.14
C LYS A 70 7.21 14.34 -3.70
N SER A 71 6.18 14.31 -2.86
CA SER A 71 4.81 14.76 -3.16
C SER A 71 4.65 16.24 -2.86
#